data_AF-F9DSJ0-F1
#
_entry.id   AF-F9DSJ0-F1
#
_cell.length_a   1.000
_cell.length_b   1.000
_cell.length_c   1.000
_cell.angle_alpha   90.00
_cell.angle_beta   90.00
_cell.angle_gamma   90.00
#
_symmetry.space_group_name_H-M   'P 1'
#
loop_
_entity.id
_entity.type
_entity.pdbx_description
1 polymer ?
#
loop_
_entity_poly.entity_id
_entity_poly.type
_entity_poly.pdbx_seq_one_letter_code
_entity_poly.pdbx_strand_id
1 'polypeptide(L)'
;MEMLLAVFRLIYVLIFFIAVFISLKFEWGEESKDERGKSISNKSYGIVFPLMPLGWFLIELYDQFINSLDYDTYKSAIWFLITGLMILHAIIITSLKRKY
;
A
#
# COMPACT_ATOMS: atom_id res chain seq x y z
N MET A 1 14.30 15.69 17.18
CA MET A 1 14.18 14.81 15.99
C MET A 1 13.09 13.75 16.21
N GLU A 2 13.14 13.01 17.32
CA GLU A 2 12.14 11.98 17.68
C GLU A 2 10.68 12.44 17.62
N MET A 3 10.35 13.61 18.17
CA MET A 3 8.98 14.14 18.15
C MET A 3 8.47 14.36 16.72
N LEU A 4 9.31 14.87 15.82
CA LEU A 4 8.95 15.10 14.43
C LEU A 4 8.70 13.77 13.69
N LEU A 5 9.57 12.77 13.91
CA LEU A 5 9.40 11.44 13.34
C LEU A 5 8.12 10.76 13.85
N ALA A 6 7.79 10.94 15.14
CA ALA A 6 6.55 10.45 15.72
C ALA A 6 5.32 11.08 15.05
N VAL A 7 5.36 12.39 14.80
CA VAL A 7 4.29 13.10 14.07
C VAL A 7 4.15 12.56 12.64
N PHE A 8 5.25 12.35 11.91
CA PHE A 8 5.18 11.78 10.57
C PHE A 8 4.63 10.35 10.55
N ARG A 9 5.02 9.51 11.51
CA ARG A 9 4.45 8.15 11.65
C ARG A 9 2.96 8.20 11.94
N LEU A 10 2.51 9.11 12.80
CA LEU A 10 1.10 9.29 13.11
C LEU A 10 0.30 9.72 11.88
N ILE A 11 0.81 10.71 11.12
CA ILE A 11 0.19 11.14 9.86
C ILE A 11 0.13 9.98 8.87
N TYR A 12 1.22 9.22 8.73
CA TYR A 12 1.27 8.05 7.85
C TYR A 12 0.20 7.00 8.21
N VAL A 13 0.06 6.70 9.51
CA VAL A 13 -0.97 5.75 10.00
C VAL A 13 -2.38 6.26 9.69
N LEU A 14 -2.64 7.56 9.85
CA LEU A 14 -3.94 8.14 9.50
C LEU A 14 -4.23 8.02 8.00
N ILE A 15 -3.24 8.29 7.15
CA ILE A 15 -3.35 8.11 5.69
C ILE A 15 -3.65 6.64 5.35
N PHE A 16 -2.97 5.70 6.02
CA PHE A 16 -3.22 4.27 5.86
C PHE A 16 -4.66 3.90 6.21
N PHE A 17 -5.21 4.37 7.34
CA PHE A 17 -6.61 4.09 7.69
C PHE A 17 -7.61 4.69 6.71
N ILE A 18 -7.33 5.89 6.19
CA ILE A 18 -8.14 6.50 5.12
C ILE A 18 -8.11 5.62 3.86
N ALA A 19 -6.93 5.13 3.48
CA ALA A 19 -6.79 4.23 2.33
C ALA A 19 -7.57 2.92 2.54
N VAL A 20 -7.46 2.30 3.71
CA VAL A 20 -8.24 1.10 4.06
C VAL A 20 -9.73 1.37 3.95
N PHE A 21 -10.21 2.48 4.50
CA PHE A 21 -11.62 2.85 4.41
C PHE A 21 -12.09 3.02 2.97
N ILE A 22 -11.31 3.72 2.12
CA ILE A 22 -11.63 3.91 0.70
C ILE A 22 -11.71 2.58 -0.03
N SER A 23 -10.70 1.73 0.13
CA SER A 23 -10.63 0.44 -0.54
C SER A 23 -11.74 -0.50 -0.09
N LEU A 24 -11.99 -0.64 1.21
CA LEU A 24 -13.06 -1.49 1.72
C LEU A 24 -14.44 -0.99 1.28
N LYS A 25 -14.68 0.33 1.34
CA LYS A 25 -15.93 0.92 0.86
C LYS A 25 -16.17 0.64 -0.62
N PHE A 26 -15.11 0.69 -1.44
CA PHE A 26 -15.20 0.38 -2.85
C PHE A 26 -15.44 -1.11 -3.08
N GLU A 27 -14.56 -1.98 -2.57
CA GLU A 27 -14.57 -3.42 -2.82
C GLU A 27 -15.85 -4.10 -2.29
N TRP A 28 -16.38 -3.66 -1.16
CA TRP A 28 -17.63 -4.22 -0.60
C TRP A 28 -18.89 -3.53 -1.10
N GLY A 29 -18.76 -2.36 -1.71
CA GLY A 29 -19.87 -1.60 -2.27
C GLY A 29 -20.50 -2.29 -3.48
N GLU A 30 -21.67 -1.82 -3.91
CA GLU A 30 -22.27 -2.27 -5.17
C GLU A 30 -21.45 -1.81 -6.39
N GLU A 31 -20.71 -0.71 -6.23
CA GLU A 31 -19.86 -0.13 -7.27
C GLU A 31 -18.76 -1.08 -7.76
N SER A 32 -18.22 -1.98 -6.93
CA SER A 32 -17.21 -2.97 -7.37
C SER A 32 -17.82 -4.14 -8.15
N LYS A 33 -19.15 -4.34 -8.07
CA LYS A 33 -19.82 -5.55 -8.55
C LYS A 33 -20.23 -5.45 -10.02
N ASP A 34 -20.34 -4.25 -10.55
CA ASP A 34 -20.56 -4.02 -11.97
C ASP A 34 -19.28 -4.27 -12.80
N GLU A 35 -19.40 -4.30 -14.13
CA GLU A 35 -18.25 -4.58 -15.01
C GLU A 35 -17.15 -3.52 -14.90
N ARG A 36 -17.55 -2.25 -14.68
CA ARG A 36 -16.63 -1.12 -14.53
C ARG A 36 -15.82 -1.25 -13.24
N GLY A 37 -16.48 -1.52 -12.12
CA GLY A 37 -15.89 -1.73 -10.81
C GLY A 37 -14.94 -2.91 -10.79
N LYS A 38 -15.33 -4.04 -11.39
CA LYS A 38 -14.46 -5.21 -11.58
C LYS A 38 -13.21 -4.85 -12.38
N SER A 39 -13.36 -4.07 -13.45
CA SER A 39 -12.22 -3.60 -14.26
C SER A 39 -11.27 -2.71 -13.45
N ILE A 40 -11.81 -1.78 -12.65
CA ILE A 40 -11.03 -0.92 -11.75
C ILE A 40 -10.28 -1.76 -10.70
N SER A 41 -10.96 -2.69 -10.05
CA SER A 41 -10.39 -3.58 -9.03
C SER A 41 -9.28 -4.43 -9.61
N ASN A 42 -9.55 -5.13 -10.73
CA ASN A 42 -8.55 -5.96 -11.42
C ASN A 42 -7.32 -5.16 -11.86
N LYS A 43 -7.51 -3.94 -12.35
CA LYS A 43 -6.40 -3.07 -12.75
C LYS A 43 -5.58 -2.60 -11.54
N SER A 44 -6.23 -2.29 -10.43
CA SER A 44 -5.56 -1.90 -9.19
C SER A 44 -4.74 -3.07 -8.64
N TYR A 45 -5.35 -4.25 -8.48
CA TYR A 45 -4.64 -5.46 -8.05
C TYR A 45 -3.54 -5.88 -9.02
N GLY A 46 -3.77 -5.78 -10.33
CA GLY A 46 -2.76 -6.08 -11.34
C GLY A 46 -1.50 -5.23 -11.26
N ILE A 47 -1.57 -4.03 -10.65
CA ILE A 47 -0.41 -3.17 -10.38
C ILE A 47 0.17 -3.48 -9.01
N VAL A 48 -0.67 -3.56 -7.97
CA VAL A 48 -0.21 -3.67 -6.58
C VAL A 48 0.35 -5.04 -6.26
N PHE A 49 -0.27 -6.10 -6.78
CA PHE A 49 0.14 -7.48 -6.49
C PHE A 49 1.58 -7.78 -6.92
N PRO A 50 2.04 -7.45 -8.14
CA PRO A 50 3.44 -7.65 -8.52
C PRO A 50 4.43 -6.83 -7.71
N LEU A 51 4.03 -5.65 -7.21
CA LEU A 51 4.91 -4.80 -6.41
C LEU A 51 5.19 -5.37 -5.01
N MET A 52 4.35 -6.27 -4.50
CA MET A 52 4.59 -6.94 -3.21
C MET A 52 5.84 -7.83 -3.23
N PRO A 53 5.95 -8.88 -4.07
CA PRO A 53 7.16 -9.69 -4.12
C PRO A 53 8.36 -8.89 -4.63
N LEU A 54 8.18 -7.90 -5.52
CA LEU A 54 9.28 -7.03 -5.96
C LEU A 54 9.82 -6.17 -4.82
N GLY A 55 8.95 -5.51 -4.06
CA GLY A 55 9.36 -4.69 -2.92
C GLY A 55 10.01 -5.52 -1.82
N TRP A 56 9.48 -6.70 -1.54
CA TRP A 56 10.11 -7.65 -0.62
C TRP A 56 11.48 -8.08 -1.12
N PHE A 57 11.61 -8.47 -2.39
CA PHE A 57 12.87 -8.87 -2.98
C PHE A 57 13.94 -7.77 -2.90
N LEU A 58 13.56 -6.51 -3.08
CA LEU A 58 14.48 -5.38 -2.90
C LEU A 58 14.96 -5.22 -1.45
N ILE A 59 14.10 -5.48 -0.46
CA ILE A 59 14.49 -5.49 0.96
C ILE A 59 15.50 -6.60 1.21
N GLU A 60 15.26 -7.81 0.69
CA GLU A 60 16.18 -8.95 0.83
C GLU A 60 17.53 -8.68 0.14
N LEU A 61 17.54 -8.11 -1.06
CA LEU A 61 18.78 -7.74 -1.73
C LEU A 61 19.58 -6.71 -0.93
N TYR A 62 18.90 -5.74 -0.32
CA TYR A 62 19.56 -4.75 0.53
C TYR A 62 20.18 -5.41 1.76
N ASP A 63 19.41 -6.25 2.46
CA ASP A 63 19.84 -6.96 3.67
C ASP A 63 21.06 -7.85 3.41
N GLN A 64 21.03 -8.60 2.30
CA GLN A 64 22.07 -9.59 1.98
C GLN A 64 23.34 -8.98 1.37
N PHE A 65 23.21 -7.93 0.55
CA PHE A 65 24.32 -7.45 -0.28
C PHE A 65 24.80 -6.03 0.03
N ILE A 66 24.03 -5.23 0.77
CA ILE A 66 24.38 -3.83 1.06
C ILE A 66 24.67 -3.65 2.55
N ASN A 67 23.69 -3.94 3.42
CA ASN A 67 23.85 -3.84 4.85
C ASN A 67 22.80 -4.69 5.57
N SER A 68 23.26 -5.54 6.51
CA SER A 68 22.38 -6.37 7.32
C SER A 68 21.43 -5.51 8.15
N LEU A 69 20.15 -5.73 7.98
CA LEU A 69 19.08 -5.10 8.74
C LEU A 69 18.89 -5.85 10.06
N ASP A 70 18.83 -5.10 11.16
CA ASP A 70 18.30 -5.67 12.39
C ASP A 70 16.81 -5.99 12.24
N TYR A 71 16.32 -6.81 13.17
CA TYR A 71 14.93 -7.28 13.15
C TYR A 71 13.91 -6.13 13.14
N ASP A 72 14.14 -5.07 13.93
CA ASP A 72 13.19 -3.96 14.06
C ASP A 72 13.13 -3.12 12.78
N THR A 73 14.28 -2.95 12.12
CA THR A 73 14.41 -2.26 10.83
C THR A 73 13.75 -3.07 9.72
N TYR A 74 14.03 -4.37 9.63
CA TYR A 74 13.39 -5.27 8.67
C TYR A 74 11.87 -5.28 8.85
N LYS A 75 11.40 -5.47 10.09
CA LYS A 75 9.98 -5.45 10.44
C LYS A 75 9.32 -4.13 10.03
N SER A 76 10.00 -3.00 10.25
CA SER A 76 9.51 -1.69 9.83
C SER A 76 9.43 -1.57 8.31
N ALA A 77 10.44 -2.07 7.57
CA ALA A 77 10.44 -2.05 6.11
C ALA A 77 9.28 -2.88 5.51
N ILE A 78 9.05 -4.09 6.04
CA ILE A 78 7.90 -4.92 5.65
C ILE A 78 6.58 -4.23 5.97
N TRP A 79 6.48 -3.61 7.16
CA TRP A 79 5.29 -2.87 7.53
C TRP A 79 4.99 -1.75 6.53
N PHE A 80 5.98 -0.91 6.21
CA PHE A 80 5.84 0.16 5.22
C PHE A 80 5.54 -0.35 3.81
N LEU A 81 6.11 -1.50 3.41
CA LEU A 81 5.80 -2.13 2.13
C LEU A 81 4.30 -2.48 2.06
N ILE A 82 3.79 -3.22 3.04
CA ILE A 82 2.41 -3.69 3.04
C ILE A 82 1.43 -2.51 3.13
N THR A 83 1.63 -1.59 4.08
CA THR A 83 0.73 -0.44 4.25
C THR A 83 0.84 0.54 3.10
N GLY A 84 2.04 0.71 2.53
CA GLY A 84 2.28 1.55 1.36
C GLY A 84 1.58 1.03 0.11
N LEU A 85 1.61 -0.28 -0.11
CA LEU A 85 0.86 -0.93 -1.20
C LEU A 85 -0.65 -0.78 -1.03
N MET A 86 -1.16 -0.82 0.19
CA MET A 86 -2.57 -0.54 0.48
C MET A 86 -2.95 0.92 0.16
N ILE A 87 -2.09 1.88 0.52
CA ILE A 87 -2.27 3.29 0.16
C ILE A 87 -2.28 3.46 -1.36
N LEU A 88 -1.32 2.83 -2.06
CA LEU A 88 -1.26 2.85 -3.51
C LEU A 88 -2.52 2.25 -4.16
N HIS A 89 -3.01 1.13 -3.63
CA HIS A 89 -4.25 0.51 -4.08
C HIS A 89 -5.46 1.46 -4.00
N ALA A 90 -5.63 2.16 -2.88
CA ALA A 90 -6.68 3.15 -2.69
C ALA A 90 -6.53 4.37 -3.63
N ILE A 91 -5.30 4.82 -3.87
CA ILE A 91 -5.00 5.90 -4.82
C ILE A 91 -5.39 5.48 -6.24
N ILE A 92 -5.02 4.27 -6.68
CA ILE A 92 -5.35 3.76 -8.00
C ILE A 92 -6.87 3.64 -8.17
N ILE A 93 -7.58 3.08 -7.19
CA ILE A 93 -9.05 3.02 -7.21
C ILE A 93 -9.64 4.42 -7.39
N THR A 94 -9.21 5.37 -6.56
CA THR A 94 -9.74 6.75 -6.59
C THR A 94 -9.44 7.44 -7.92
N SER A 95 -8.25 7.22 -8.49
CA SER A 95 -7.87 7.79 -9.77
C SER A 95 -8.67 7.20 -10.93
N LEU A 96 -8.87 5.88 -10.95
CA LEU A 96 -9.62 5.22 -12.01
C LEU A 96 -11.11 5.56 -11.93
N LYS A 97 -11.67 5.67 -10.72
CA LYS A 97 -13.05 6.15 -10.50
C LYS A 97 -13.33 7.53 -11.09
N ARG A 98 -12.34 8.42 -11.14
CA ARG A 98 -12.46 9.77 -11.73
C ARG A 98 -12.31 9.78 -13.25
N LYS A 99 -11.62 8.77 -13.80
CA LYS A 99 -11.28 8.71 -15.22
C LYS A 99 -12.39 8.05 -16.06
N TYR A 100 -13.06 7.07 -15.47
CA TYR A 100 -14.24 6.43 -16.05
C TYR A 100 -15.51 7.10 -15.52
#